data_AF-A0A1Z4I7G2-F1
#
_entry.id   AF-A0A1Z4I7G2-F1
#
_cell.length_a   1.000
_cell.length_b   1.000
_cell.length_c   1.000
_cell.angle_alpha   90.00
_cell.angle_beta   90.00
_cell.angle_gamma   90.00
#
_symmetry.space_group_name_H-M   'P 1'
#
loop_
_entity.id
_entity.type
_entity.pdbx_description
1 polymer ?
#
loop_
_entity_poly.entity_id
_entity_poly.type
_entity_poly.pdbx_seq_one_letter_code
_entity_poly.pdbx_strand_id
1 'polypeptide(L)' 'MLVTERLLTLMAEIPSGAKQVHDANIVATMLVYGIPKLLTHNTTDFARFSELITVLPLQN' A
#
# COMPACT_ATOMS: atom_id res chain seq x y z
N MET A 1 -11.99 10.39 -7.24
CA MET A 1 -12.46 8.99 -7.16
C MET A 1 -11.42 7.96 -7.57
N LEU A 2 -10.39 8.30 -8.36
CA LEU A 2 -9.35 7.38 -8.84
C LEU A 2 -8.69 6.52 -7.74
N VAL A 3 -8.40 7.10 -6.57
CA VAL A 3 -7.83 6.35 -5.43
C VAL A 3 -8.80 5.31 -4.88
N THR A 4 -10.10 5.64 -4.77
CA THR A 4 -11.12 4.70 -4.30
C THR A 4 -11.30 3.53 -5.26
N GLU A 5 -11.32 3.79 -6.56
CA GLU A 5 -11.36 2.72 -7.57
C GLU A 5 -10.12 1.83 -7.47
N ARG A 6 -8.93 2.44 -7.37
CA ARG A 6 -7.69 1.66 -7.22
C ARG A 6 -7.66 0.84 -5.93
N LEU A 7 -8.19 1.38 -4.82
CA LEU A 7 -8.31 0.66 -3.56
C LEU A 7 -9.22 -0.56 -3.70
N LEU A 8 -10.39 -0.42 -4.32
CA LEU A 8 -11.32 -1.54 -4.53
C LEU A 8 -10.70 -2.63 -5.41
N THR A 9 -10.01 -2.25 -6.49
CA THR A 9 -9.25 -3.21 -7.31
C THR A 9 -8.16 -3.90 -6.50
N LEU A 10 -7.36 -3.14 -5.75
CA LEU A 10 -6.26 -3.68 -4.94
C LEU A 10 -6.77 -4.66 -3.87
N MET A 11 -7.91 -4.36 -3.22
CA MET A 11 -8.52 -5.24 -2.22
C MET A 11 -9.12 -6.52 -2.81
N ALA A 12 -9.50 -6.49 -4.10
CA ALA A 12 -9.96 -7.68 -4.82
C ALA A 12 -8.79 -8.58 -5.26
N GLU A 13 -7.65 -7.98 -5.64
CA GLU A 13 -6.42 -8.69 -6.03
C GLU A 13 -5.65 -9.25 -4.82
N ILE A 14 -5.56 -8.44 -3.75
CA ILE A 14 -4.80 -8.75 -2.54
C ILE A 14 -5.77 -8.71 -1.35
N PRO A 15 -6.20 -9.89 -0.83
CA PRO A 15 -7.14 -9.96 0.27
C PRO A 15 -6.70 -9.09 1.44
N SER A 16 -7.49 -8.06 1.72
CA SER A 16 -7.20 -7.05 2.73
C SER A 16 -8.47 -6.80 3.54
N GLY A 17 -8.43 -7.11 4.83
CA GLY A 17 -9.58 -6.99 5.72
C GLY A 17 -9.24 -6.27 7.02
N ALA A 18 -10.26 -5.65 7.63
CA ALA A 18 -10.14 -4.95 8.91
C ALA A 18 -8.96 -3.95 8.95
N LYS A 19 -7.92 -4.23 9.74
CA LYS A 19 -6.76 -3.35 9.92
C LYS A 19 -5.96 -3.10 8.63
N GLN A 20 -6.04 -3.98 7.63
CA GLN A 20 -5.24 -3.93 6.41
C GLN A 20 -5.79 -2.96 5.35
N VAL A 21 -7.03 -2.49 5.50
CA VAL A 21 -7.67 -1.58 4.53
C VAL A 21 -6.96 -0.23 4.50
N HIS A 22 -6.42 0.21 5.64
CA HIS A 22 -5.66 1.45 5.73
C HIS A 22 -4.36 1.39 4.91
N ASP A 23 -3.60 0.30 5.06
CA ASP A 23 -2.34 0.09 4.33
C ASP A 23 -2.60 -0.02 2.83
N ALA A 24 -3.64 -0.77 2.44
CA ALA A 24 -4.08 -0.86 1.05
C ALA A 24 -4.45 0.52 0.47
N ASN A 25 -5.08 1.41 1.25
CA ASN A 25 -5.40 2.76 0.81
C ASN A 25 -4.15 3.63 0.59
N ILE A 26 -3.14 3.50 1.44
CA ILE A 26 -1.84 4.15 1.24
C ILE A 26 -1.22 3.66 -0.07
N VAL A 27 -1.18 2.34 -0.30
CA VAL A 27 -0.62 1.77 -1.54
C VAL A 27 -1.43 2.19 -2.77
N ALA A 28 -2.77 2.19 -2.70
CA ALA A 28 -3.60 2.66 -3.79
C ALA A 28 -3.33 4.13 -4.15
N THR A 29 -3.14 4.98 -3.12
CA THR A 29 -2.75 6.38 -3.30
C THR A 29 -1.38 6.48 -3.98
N MET A 30 -0.40 5.73 -3.50
CA MET A 30 0.95 5.68 -4.08
C MET A 30 0.93 5.30 -5.56
N LEU A 31 0.13 4.30 -5.93
CA LEU A 31 0.00 3.83 -7.32
C LEU A 31 -0.68 4.87 -8.22
N VAL A 32 -1.74 5.53 -7.75
CA VAL A 32 -2.44 6.58 -8.53
C VAL A 32 -1.54 7.77 -8.82
N TYR A 33 -0.67 8.14 -7.88
CA TYR A 33 0.20 9.32 -8.01
C TYR A 33 1.65 8.99 -8.39
N GLY A 34 1.95 7.73 -8.71
CA GLY A 34 3.29 7.33 -9.17
C GLY A 34 4.39 7.50 -8.11
N ILE A 35 4.09 7.20 -6.84
CA ILE A 35 5.03 7.25 -5.72
C ILE A 35 5.59 5.85 -5.48
N PRO A 36 6.83 5.54 -5.87
CA PRO A 36 7.32 4.16 -5.89
C PRO A 36 7.88 3.65 -4.57
N LYS A 37 8.14 4.54 -3.59
CA LYS A 37 8.88 4.21 -2.35
C LYS A 37 8.11 4.65 -1.12
N LEU A 38 7.88 3.73 -0.19
CA LEU A 38 7.30 3.99 1.13
C LEU A 38 8.41 3.90 2.18
N LEU A 39 8.64 4.97 2.93
CA LEU A 39 9.51 4.97 4.11
C LEU A 39 8.65 4.78 5.36
N THR A 40 8.89 3.73 6.14
CA THR A 40 8.04 3.40 7.30
C THR A 40 8.79 2.57 8.35
N HIS A 41 8.36 2.65 9.61
CA HIS A 41 8.77 1.68 10.64
C HIS A 41 7.98 0.36 10.52
N ASN A 42 6.79 0.37 9.93
CA ASN A 42 5.88 -0.78 9.87
C ASN A 42 6.11 -1.60 8.60
N THR A 43 7.36 -1.94 8.30
CA THR A 43 7.71 -2.62 7.03
C THR A 43 6.98 -3.95 6.85
N THR A 44 6.75 -4.69 7.94
CA THR A 44 6.03 -5.98 7.95
C THR A 44 4.60 -5.86 7.42
N ASP A 45 3.88 -4.80 7.77
CA ASP A 45 2.48 -4.63 7.37
C ASP A 45 2.36 -4.38 5.85
N PHE A 46 3.37 -3.75 5.26
CA PHE A 46 3.46 -3.46 3.83
C PHE A 46 4.14 -4.55 2.99
N ALA A 47 4.71 -5.60 3.61
CA ALA A 47 5.46 -6.63 2.91
C ALA A 47 4.66 -7.29 1.77
N ARG A 48 3.33 -7.44 1.92
CA ARG A 48 2.43 -7.99 0.90
C ARG A 48 2.32 -7.15 -0.38
N PHE A 49 2.71 -5.88 -0.32
CA PHE A 49 2.64 -4.94 -1.45
C PHE A 49 4.02 -4.73 -2.10
N SER A 50 5.03 -5.53 -1.73
CA SER A 50 6.42 -5.35 -2.18
C SER A 50 6.61 -5.56 -3.70
N GLU A 51 5.67 -6.22 -4.37
CA GLU A 51 5.66 -6.32 -5.84
C GLU A 51 5.18 -5.03 -6.51
N LEU A 52 4.47 -4.16 -5.79
CA LEU A 52 3.87 -2.94 -6.32
C LEU A 52 4.63 -1.68 -5.93
N ILE A 53 5.26 -1.69 -4.75
CA ILE A 53 6.01 -0.56 -4.19
C ILE A 53 7.28 -1.05 -3.49
N THR A 54 8.30 -0.19 -3.41
CA THR A 54 9.48 -0.45 -2.57
C THR A 54 9.23 0.01 -1.15
N VAL A 55 9.35 -0.90 -0.18
CA VAL A 55 9.24 -0.59 1.25
C VAL A 55 10.63 -0.39 1.84
N LEU A 56 10.88 0.78 2.42
CA LEU A 56 12.14 1.16 3.04
C LEU A 56 11.96 1.28 4.56
N PRO A 57 12.81 0.65 5.38
CA PRO A 57 12.77 0.85 6.82
C PRO A 57 13.24 2.26 7.16
N LEU A 58 12.50 2.95 8.04
CA LEU A 58 12.96 4.20 8.64
C LEU A 58 14.02 3.87 9.72
N GLN A 59 15.24 4.37 9.53
CA GLN A 59 16.34 4.24 10.50
C GLN A 59 16.31 5.41 11.49
N ASN A 60 16.65 5.12 12.75
CA ASN A 60 16.86 6.11 13.81
C ASN A 60 18.30 6.59 13.81
#